data_AF-X1RBU2-F1
#
_entry.id   AF-X1RBU2-F1
#
_cell.length_a   1.000
_cell.length_b   1.000
_cell.length_c   1.000
_cell.angle_alpha   90.00
_cell.angle_beta   90.00
_cell.angle_gamma   90.00
#
_symmetry.space_group_name_H-M   'P 1'
#
loop_
_entity.id
_entity.type
_entity.pdbx_description
1 polymer ?
#
loop_
_entity_poly.entity_id
_entity_poly.type
_entity_poly.pdbx_seq_one_letter_code
_entity_poly.pdbx_strand_id
1 'polypeptide(L)'
;MMVELPDSDAVRKLTEAVERLTGEYRKREPPGKPVGIVGRYSSSDTSYQKVVSWTVGQVWERDHGRLDEVSMNSDKYDKTLFRLTVEGKIFFKDLQLQSTLTLPFRPPNELRRGEEVKIECKSSDGTAIIVTATITGREY
;
A
#
# COMPACT_ATOMS: atom_id res chain seq x y z
N MET A 1 32.50 50.15 -13.36
CA MET A 1 32.18 48.71 -13.39
C MET A 1 30.70 48.59 -13.72
N MET A 2 30.36 48.45 -15.01
CA MET A 2 28.97 48.30 -15.46
C MET A 2 28.56 46.85 -15.21
N VAL A 3 27.51 46.64 -14.44
CA VAL A 3 26.87 45.34 -14.27
C VAL A 3 25.97 45.15 -15.48
N GLU A 4 26.29 44.20 -16.36
CA GLU A 4 25.40 43.81 -17.46
C GLU A 4 24.09 43.30 -16.86
N LEU A 5 22.99 43.96 -17.20
CA LEU A 5 21.65 43.49 -16.83
C LEU A 5 21.38 42.19 -17.59
N PRO A 6 20.84 41.16 -16.94
CA PRO A 6 20.57 39.88 -17.59
C PRO A 6 19.63 40.08 -18.78
N ASP A 7 19.95 39.38 -19.88
CA ASP A 7 19.16 39.37 -21.12
C ASP A 7 17.67 39.13 -20.81
N SER A 8 16.85 40.14 -21.11
CA SER A 8 15.42 40.14 -20.83
C SER A 8 14.69 38.96 -21.46
N ASP A 9 15.22 38.40 -22.56
CA ASP A 9 14.63 37.23 -23.21
C ASP A 9 14.94 35.93 -22.45
N ALA A 10 16.13 35.83 -21.87
CA ALA A 10 16.52 34.69 -21.04
C ALA A 10 15.71 34.64 -19.73
N VAL A 11 15.49 35.79 -19.10
CA VAL A 11 14.66 35.90 -17.88
C VAL A 11 13.21 35.53 -18.17
N ARG A 12 12.66 35.97 -19.32
CA ARG A 12 11.31 35.61 -19.76
C ARG A 12 11.15 34.10 -19.99
N LYS A 13 12.06 33.48 -20.74
CA LYS A 13 12.05 32.03 -21.01
C LYS A 13 12.15 31.19 -19.74
N LEU A 14 12.98 31.63 -18.79
CA LEU A 14 13.08 30.98 -17.47
C LEU A 14 11.78 31.10 -16.68
N THR A 15 11.12 32.25 -16.73
CA THR A 15 9.86 32.49 -16.03
C THR A 15 8.76 31.60 -16.61
N GLU A 16 8.63 31.53 -17.94
CA GLU A 16 7.67 30.64 -18.62
C GLU A 16 7.94 29.16 -18.33
N ALA A 17 9.21 28.74 -18.28
CA ALA A 17 9.58 27.37 -17.95
C ALA A 17 9.24 27.02 -16.49
N VAL A 18 9.49 27.94 -15.55
CA VAL A 18 9.13 27.78 -14.14
C VAL A 18 7.61 27.75 -13.97
N GLU A 19 6.86 28.60 -14.66
CA GLU A 19 5.39 28.60 -14.62
C GLU A 19 4.80 27.33 -15.21
N ARG A 20 5.34 26.82 -16.33
CA ARG A 20 4.94 25.54 -16.93
C ARG A 20 5.22 24.39 -15.98
N LEU A 21 6.43 24.31 -15.42
CA LEU A 21 6.78 23.29 -14.43
C LEU A 21 5.88 23.41 -13.19
N THR A 22 5.62 24.61 -12.70
CA THR A 22 4.74 24.84 -11.53
C THR A 22 3.29 24.46 -11.83
N GLY A 23 2.81 24.70 -13.04
CA GLY A 23 1.49 24.27 -13.52
C GLY A 23 1.38 22.75 -13.65
N GLU A 24 2.41 22.10 -14.19
CA GLU A 24 2.52 20.64 -14.27
C GLU A 24 2.63 20.01 -12.87
N TYR A 25 3.36 20.63 -11.94
CA TYR A 25 3.44 20.21 -10.53
C TYR A 25 2.14 20.48 -9.75
N ARG A 26 1.33 21.49 -10.11
CA ARG A 26 -0.01 21.71 -9.53
C ARG A 26 -1.05 20.72 -10.06
N LYS A 27 -0.79 20.12 -11.22
CA LYS A 27 -1.46 18.92 -11.74
C LYS A 27 -1.00 17.62 -11.03
N ARG A 28 -0.34 17.73 -9.86
CA ARG A 28 -0.22 16.61 -8.91
C ARG A 28 -1.60 16.01 -8.74
N GLU A 29 -1.68 14.69 -8.92
CA GLU A 29 -2.88 13.90 -8.75
C GLU A 29 -3.65 14.37 -7.52
N PRO A 30 -5.00 14.45 -7.59
CA PRO A 30 -5.80 14.78 -6.42
C PRO A 30 -5.34 13.89 -5.25
N PRO A 31 -5.24 14.44 -4.02
CA PRO A 31 -4.76 13.66 -2.89
C PRO A 31 -5.64 12.40 -2.80
N GLY A 32 -5.04 11.23 -3.11
CA GLY A 32 -5.77 9.98 -3.20
C GLY A 32 -6.60 9.74 -1.93
N LYS A 33 -7.79 9.19 -2.10
CA LYS A 33 -8.71 8.89 -1.01
C LYS A 33 -8.09 7.80 -0.13
N PRO A 34 -7.98 8.01 1.19
CA PRO A 34 -7.30 7.07 2.06
C PRO A 34 -8.08 5.76 2.18
N VAL A 35 -7.37 4.64 2.17
CA VAL A 35 -7.88 3.32 2.48
C VAL A 35 -7.18 2.82 3.74
N GLY A 36 -7.96 2.35 4.70
CA GLY A 36 -7.46 1.69 5.91
C GLY A 36 -8.44 0.60 6.29
N ILE A 37 -8.02 -0.65 6.17
CA ILE A 37 -8.86 -1.82 6.46
C ILE A 37 -8.19 -2.63 7.56
N VAL A 38 -8.95 -2.99 8.58
CA VAL A 38 -8.53 -3.82 9.70
C VAL A 38 -9.35 -5.09 9.68
N GLY A 39 -8.70 -6.24 9.79
CA GLY A 39 -9.35 -7.54 9.90
C GLY A 39 -8.85 -8.31 11.12
N ARG A 40 -9.74 -9.15 11.66
CA ARG A 40 -9.43 -10.08 12.75
C ARG A 40 -9.96 -11.46 12.39
N TYR A 41 -9.15 -12.47 12.67
CA TYR A 41 -9.50 -13.88 12.50
C TYR A 41 -9.20 -14.63 13.80
N SER A 42 -10.04 -15.61 14.14
CA SER A 42 -9.91 -16.42 15.35
C SER A 42 -10.47 -17.82 15.13
N SER A 43 -9.59 -18.81 14.95
CA SER A 43 -9.95 -20.23 14.78
C SER A 43 -8.67 -21.09 14.85
N SER A 44 -8.81 -22.38 14.62
CA SER A 44 -7.75 -23.39 14.59
C SER A 44 -7.55 -24.00 13.19
N ASP A 45 -8.08 -23.39 12.14
CA ASP A 45 -8.02 -23.97 10.80
C ASP A 45 -6.58 -24.14 10.32
N THR A 46 -6.26 -25.31 9.79
CA THR A 46 -4.97 -25.62 9.14
C THR A 46 -4.97 -25.30 7.64
N SER A 47 -6.10 -24.79 7.12
CA SER A 47 -6.24 -24.22 5.79
C SER A 47 -6.14 -22.69 5.85
N TYR A 48 -5.64 -22.07 4.78
CA TYR A 48 -5.54 -20.61 4.73
C TYR A 48 -6.92 -19.96 4.78
N GLN A 49 -7.10 -19.07 5.76
CA GLN A 49 -8.28 -18.24 5.93
C GLN A 49 -7.92 -16.77 5.74
N LYS A 50 -8.86 -16.02 5.15
CA LYS A 50 -8.71 -14.58 4.93
C LYS A 50 -8.83 -13.84 6.25
N VAL A 51 -7.83 -13.03 6.57
CA VAL A 51 -7.87 -12.11 7.71
C VAL A 51 -8.41 -10.75 7.25
N VAL A 52 -7.81 -10.22 6.18
CA VAL A 52 -8.21 -8.93 5.58
C VAL A 52 -7.89 -8.94 4.08
N SER A 53 -8.69 -8.22 3.31
CA SER A 53 -8.45 -7.99 1.88
C SER A 53 -8.89 -6.58 1.49
N TRP A 54 -8.16 -6.00 0.55
CA TRP A 54 -8.53 -4.77 -0.14
C TRP A 54 -8.46 -5.02 -1.65
N THR A 55 -9.58 -4.79 -2.34
CA THR A 55 -9.64 -4.77 -3.79
C THR A 55 -9.81 -3.33 -4.26
N VAL A 56 -8.93 -2.86 -5.15
CA VAL A 56 -8.96 -1.47 -5.63
C VAL A 56 -10.26 -1.14 -6.32
N GLY A 57 -10.85 -0.01 -5.94
CA GLY A 57 -12.09 0.51 -6.49
C GLY A 57 -13.34 -0.03 -5.81
N GLN A 58 -13.21 -0.86 -4.77
CA GLN A 58 -14.36 -1.27 -3.96
C GLN A 58 -14.67 -0.29 -2.82
N VAL A 59 -13.69 0.50 -2.36
CA VAL A 59 -13.89 1.44 -1.24
C VAL A 59 -14.35 2.81 -1.73
N TRP A 60 -13.70 3.37 -2.75
CA TRP A 60 -13.98 4.72 -3.26
C TRP A 60 -14.36 4.77 -4.74
N GLU A 61 -14.65 3.62 -5.36
CA GLU A 61 -15.05 3.49 -6.77
C GLU A 61 -14.05 4.07 -7.78
N ARG A 62 -12.76 4.03 -7.43
CA ARG A 62 -11.64 4.55 -8.21
C ARG A 62 -11.00 3.52 -9.13
N ASP A 63 -10.23 4.01 -10.09
CA ASP A 63 -9.61 3.18 -11.12
C ASP A 63 -8.19 2.73 -10.77
N HIS A 64 -7.54 3.47 -9.88
CA HIS A 64 -6.18 3.20 -9.44
C HIS A 64 -6.07 3.22 -7.92
N GLY A 65 -5.16 2.41 -7.41
CA GLY A 65 -4.81 2.32 -6.00
C GLY A 65 -3.31 2.38 -5.80
N ARG A 66 -2.90 2.65 -4.57
CA ARG A 66 -1.52 2.52 -4.13
C ARG A 66 -1.48 1.89 -2.75
N LEU A 67 -0.74 0.79 -2.61
CA LEU A 67 -0.57 0.10 -1.33
C LEU A 67 0.49 0.81 -0.50
N ASP A 68 0.15 1.44 0.62
CA ASP A 68 1.14 2.15 1.44
C ASP A 68 1.81 1.20 2.46
N GLU A 69 1.06 0.36 3.16
CA GLU A 69 1.60 -0.55 4.19
C GLU A 69 0.69 -1.76 4.44
N VAL A 70 1.29 -2.90 4.80
CA VAL A 70 0.59 -4.00 5.48
C VAL A 70 1.19 -4.28 6.86
N SER A 71 0.34 -4.65 7.81
CA SER A 71 0.79 -5.10 9.13
C SER A 71 0.05 -6.36 9.56
N MET A 72 0.71 -7.22 10.33
CA MET A 72 0.14 -8.47 10.83
C MET A 72 0.70 -8.87 12.20
N ASN A 73 -0.20 -9.33 13.06
CA ASN A 73 0.06 -9.73 14.44
C ASN A 73 -0.71 -11.02 14.76
N SER A 74 -0.12 -11.88 15.58
CA SER A 74 -0.77 -13.05 16.18
C SER A 74 -0.56 -13.08 17.68
N ASP A 75 -1.52 -13.66 18.41
CA ASP A 75 -1.35 -14.03 19.82
C ASP A 75 -0.38 -15.21 20.02
N LYS A 76 -0.17 -16.04 18.98
CA LYS A 76 0.70 -17.23 18.98
C LYS A 76 1.49 -17.30 17.68
N TYR A 77 2.55 -16.52 17.62
CA TYR A 77 3.42 -16.42 16.45
C TYR A 77 4.04 -17.77 16.05
N ASP A 78 4.39 -18.61 17.01
CA ASP A 78 4.97 -19.93 16.80
C ASP A 78 3.99 -20.96 16.19
N LYS A 79 2.69 -20.66 16.25
CA LYS A 79 1.60 -21.50 15.73
C LYS A 79 0.91 -20.91 14.50
N THR A 80 1.33 -19.73 14.05
CA THR A 80 0.66 -19.00 12.97
C THR A 80 1.54 -18.95 11.74
N LEU A 81 0.97 -19.34 10.60
CA LEU A 81 1.61 -19.23 9.29
C LEU A 81 0.87 -18.20 8.43
N PHE A 82 1.58 -17.17 7.99
CA PHE A 82 1.02 -16.09 7.18
C PHE A 82 1.26 -16.28 5.69
N ARG A 83 0.33 -15.77 4.89
CA ARG A 83 0.46 -15.59 3.45
C ARG A 83 0.04 -14.18 3.06
N LEU A 84 0.86 -13.53 2.25
CA LEU A 84 0.55 -12.24 1.63
C LEU A 84 0.47 -12.40 0.12
N THR A 85 -0.63 -11.95 -0.45
CA THR A 85 -0.82 -11.86 -1.90
C THR A 85 -1.05 -10.41 -2.29
N VAL A 86 -0.34 -9.93 -3.31
CA VAL A 86 -0.44 -8.57 -3.87
C VAL A 86 -0.53 -8.72 -5.38
N GLU A 87 -1.55 -8.17 -6.03
CA GLU A 87 -1.76 -8.29 -7.49
C GLU A 87 -1.81 -9.76 -7.96
N GLY A 88 -2.40 -10.64 -7.14
CA GLY A 88 -2.43 -12.08 -7.41
C GLY A 88 -1.07 -12.80 -7.28
N LYS A 89 0.02 -12.10 -6.96
CA LYS A 89 1.35 -12.68 -6.71
C LYS A 89 1.53 -12.95 -5.22
N ILE A 90 1.99 -14.15 -4.90
CA ILE A 90 2.35 -14.52 -3.52
C ILE A 90 3.67 -13.85 -3.19
N PHE A 91 3.65 -12.90 -2.25
CA PHE A 91 4.84 -12.22 -1.76
C PHE A 91 5.63 -13.10 -0.79
N PHE A 92 4.90 -13.80 0.07
CA PHE A 92 5.42 -14.90 0.89
C PHE A 92 4.27 -15.84 1.26
N LYS A 93 4.65 -17.07 1.62
CA LYS A 93 3.75 -18.12 2.06
C LYS A 93 4.42 -18.91 3.18
N ASP A 94 3.61 -19.38 4.11
CA ASP A 94 4.04 -20.14 5.29
C ASP A 94 5.10 -19.37 6.11
N LEU A 95 5.00 -18.03 6.12
CA LEU A 95 5.89 -17.19 6.91
C LEU A 95 5.47 -17.27 8.37
N GLN A 96 6.33 -17.84 9.20
CA GLN A 96 6.21 -17.81 10.64
C GLN A 96 6.96 -16.59 11.17
N LEU A 97 6.25 -15.74 11.91
CA LEU A 97 6.85 -14.55 12.52
C LEU A 97 7.34 -14.86 13.94
N GLN A 98 8.10 -13.95 14.53
CA GLN A 98 8.44 -13.97 15.96
C GLN A 98 7.85 -12.76 16.71
N SER A 99 7.39 -11.76 15.97
CA SER A 99 6.77 -10.54 16.46
C SER A 99 5.85 -9.97 15.39
N THR A 100 5.20 -8.83 15.69
CA THR A 100 4.45 -8.09 14.67
C THR A 100 5.36 -7.74 13.49
N LEU A 101 4.85 -7.93 12.28
CA LEU A 101 5.50 -7.53 11.05
C LEU A 101 4.75 -6.34 10.47
N THR A 102 5.48 -5.28 10.16
CA THR A 102 4.98 -4.11 9.43
C THR A 102 5.85 -3.92 8.20
N LEU A 103 5.24 -3.96 7.01
CA LEU A 103 5.92 -3.86 5.73
C LEU A 103 5.45 -2.59 5.00
N PRO A 104 6.25 -1.51 5.01
CA PRO A 104 5.97 -0.33 4.20
C PRO A 104 6.32 -0.61 2.73
N PHE A 105 5.45 -0.18 1.83
CA PHE A 105 5.69 -0.25 0.39
C PHE A 105 6.09 1.14 -0.11
N ARG A 106 7.26 1.21 -0.75
CA ARG A 106 7.73 2.46 -1.38
C ARG A 106 7.26 2.49 -2.83
N PRO A 107 6.95 3.69 -3.38
CA PRO A 107 6.66 3.83 -4.80
C PRO A 107 7.80 3.28 -5.68
N PRO A 108 7.48 2.65 -6.83
CA PRO A 108 6.13 2.39 -7.35
C PRO A 108 5.48 1.13 -6.74
N ASN A 109 4.22 1.26 -6.33
CA ASN A 109 3.39 0.27 -5.64
C ASN A 109 1.91 0.47 -5.99
N GLU A 110 1.70 0.78 -7.27
CA GLU A 110 0.41 1.10 -7.87
C GLU A 110 -0.34 -0.17 -8.22
N LEU A 111 -1.65 -0.13 -8.02
CA LEU A 111 -2.59 -1.20 -8.24
C LEU A 111 -3.67 -0.71 -9.20
N ARG A 112 -4.12 -1.56 -10.10
CA ARG A 112 -5.26 -1.32 -11.00
C ARG A 112 -6.56 -1.72 -10.32
N ARG A 113 -7.67 -1.12 -10.76
CA ARG A 113 -9.01 -1.54 -10.36
C ARG A 113 -9.18 -3.05 -10.46
N GLY A 114 -9.73 -3.65 -9.40
CA GLY A 114 -9.94 -5.10 -9.32
C GLY A 114 -8.71 -5.90 -8.86
N GLU A 115 -7.51 -5.31 -8.79
CA GLU A 115 -6.37 -5.95 -8.15
C GLU A 115 -6.56 -5.99 -6.63
N GLU A 116 -6.10 -7.09 -6.02
CA GLU A 116 -6.32 -7.42 -4.62
C GLU A 116 -4.99 -7.44 -3.84
N VAL A 117 -5.02 -6.86 -2.64
CA VAL A 117 -4.07 -7.10 -1.56
C VAL A 117 -4.77 -7.95 -0.51
N LYS A 118 -4.23 -9.12 -0.20
CA LYS A 118 -4.85 -10.07 0.72
C LYS A 118 -3.86 -10.64 1.71
N ILE A 119 -4.24 -10.60 2.98
CA ILE A 119 -3.51 -11.23 4.08
C ILE A 119 -4.35 -12.41 4.58
N GLU A 120 -3.71 -13.56 4.61
CA GLU A 120 -4.28 -14.81 5.08
C GLU A 120 -3.40 -15.44 6.15
N CYS A 121 -4.01 -16.26 6.99
CA CYS A 121 -3.28 -17.05 7.97
C CYS A 121 -3.87 -18.45 8.09
N LYS A 122 -3.11 -19.35 8.71
CA LYS A 122 -3.58 -20.65 9.19
C LYS A 122 -2.82 -21.03 10.46
N SER A 123 -3.40 -21.93 11.22
CA SER A 123 -2.70 -22.66 12.27
C SER A 123 -1.72 -23.66 11.66
N SER A 124 -0.53 -23.81 12.24
CA SER A 124 0.46 -24.80 11.81
C SER A 124 0.10 -26.23 12.24
N ASP A 125 -0.59 -26.38 13.37
CA ASP A 125 -0.83 -27.68 14.01
C ASP A 125 -2.27 -27.87 14.54
N GLY A 126 -3.18 -26.93 14.27
CA GLY A 126 -4.55 -26.97 14.79
C GLY A 126 -4.70 -26.30 16.17
N THR A 127 -3.66 -25.63 16.68
CA THR A 127 -3.80 -24.72 17.81
C THR A 127 -4.68 -23.54 17.43
N ALA A 128 -5.63 -23.17 18.30
CA ALA A 128 -6.42 -21.95 18.13
C ALA A 128 -5.52 -20.70 18.19
N ILE A 129 -5.64 -19.84 17.18
CA ILE A 129 -4.88 -18.61 16.99
C ILE A 129 -5.84 -17.42 16.84
N ILE A 130 -5.39 -16.25 17.24
CA ILE A 130 -6.05 -14.97 17.03
C ILE A 130 -5.10 -14.08 16.25
N VAL A 131 -5.53 -13.66 15.07
CA VAL A 131 -4.73 -12.85 14.15
C VAL A 131 -5.42 -11.52 13.90
N THR A 132 -4.66 -10.43 13.94
CA THR A 132 -5.10 -9.10 13.50
C THR A 132 -4.16 -8.62 12.40
N ALA A 133 -4.73 -8.08 11.33
CA ALA A 133 -3.95 -7.55 10.21
C ALA A 133 -4.56 -6.27 9.66
N THR A 134 -3.72 -5.42 9.08
CA THR A 134 -4.12 -4.15 8.50
C THR A 134 -3.56 -3.98 7.10
N ILE A 135 -4.33 -3.33 6.22
CA ILE A 135 -3.89 -2.86 4.92
C ILE A 135 -4.20 -1.37 4.85
N THR A 136 -3.20 -0.56 4.50
CA THR A 136 -3.38 0.87 4.27
C THR A 136 -2.93 1.24 2.86
N GLY A 137 -3.55 2.26 2.29
CA GLY A 137 -3.27 2.70 0.94
C GLY A 137 -4.09 3.91 0.54
N ARG A 138 -4.15 4.17 -0.76
CA ARG A 138 -4.93 5.26 -1.35
C ARG A 138 -5.57 4.82 -2.65
N GLU A 139 -6.70 5.44 -2.99
CA GLU A 139 -7.42 5.27 -4.26
C GLU A 139 -7.54 6.61 -4.99
N TYR A 140 -7.37 6.61 -6.32
CA TYR A 140 -7.30 7.82 -7.17
C TYR A 140 -8.37 7.84 -8.25
#